data_AF-A0A4Y8ZNW0-F1
#
_entry.id   AF-A0A4Y8ZNW0-F1
#
_cell.length_a   1.000
_cell.length_b   1.000
_cell.length_c   1.000
_cell.angle_alpha   90.00
_cell.angle_beta   90.00
_cell.angle_gamma   90.00
#
_symmetry.space_group_name_H-M   'P 1'
#
loop_
_entity.id
_entity.type
_entity.pdbx_description
1 polymer ?
#
loop_
_entity_poly.entity_id
_entity_poly.type
_entity_poly.pdbx_seq_one_letter_code
_entity_poly.pdbx_strand_id
1 'polypeptide(L)'
;MEGIIETVMLLSAGAVAVPLALLAIVTWFLHFFVALRAPPTARATWTVVPAFVAVAILLATLAPPDRAWALLLGTAVASLVAFLWWHSEFRTAWIESADVLPEGVELANDNWRAGLILAIGVIGLLLIRGLYQMVAEGRL
;
A
#
# COMPACT_ATOMS: atom_id res chain seq x y z
N MET A 1 6.23 -26.98 -24.79
CA MET A 1 5.45 -25.72 -24.93
C MET A 1 4.63 -25.45 -23.67
N GLU A 2 4.00 -26.47 -23.08
CA GLU A 2 3.26 -26.36 -21.79
C GLU A 2 4.11 -25.84 -20.62
N GLY A 3 5.33 -26.37 -20.41
CA GLY A 3 6.18 -25.91 -19.29
C GLY A 3 6.63 -24.44 -19.37
N ILE A 4 6.71 -23.85 -20.57
CA ILE A 4 7.01 -22.42 -20.74
C ILE A 4 5.79 -21.58 -20.35
N ILE A 5 4.60 -22.03 -20.73
CA ILE A 5 3.34 -21.35 -20.42
C ILE A 5 3.09 -21.36 -18.90
N GLU A 6 3.28 -22.51 -18.24
CA GLU A 6 3.19 -22.60 -16.77
C GLU A 6 4.18 -21.68 -16.07
N THR A 7 5.44 -21.65 -16.52
CA THR A 7 6.48 -20.79 -15.94
C THR A 7 6.13 -19.31 -16.11
N VAL A 8 5.63 -18.92 -17.27
CA VAL A 8 5.18 -17.54 -17.56
C VAL A 8 3.94 -17.19 -16.73
N MET A 9 2.97 -18.10 -16.57
CA MET A 9 1.79 -17.88 -15.74
C MET A 9 2.14 -17.77 -14.25
N LEU A 10 3.05 -18.61 -13.73
CA LEU A 10 3.48 -18.54 -12.34
C LEU A 10 4.25 -17.25 -12.04
N LEU A 11 5.11 -16.82 -12.97
CA LEU A 11 5.84 -15.56 -12.86
C LEU A 11 4.90 -14.35 -12.94
N SER A 12 3.92 -14.35 -13.84
CA SER A 12 2.97 -13.25 -14.00
C SER A 12 1.92 -13.20 -12.89
N ALA A 13 1.42 -14.34 -12.43
CA ALA A 13 0.53 -14.42 -11.27
C ALA A 13 1.25 -13.99 -9.99
N GLY A 14 2.48 -14.47 -9.76
CA GLY A 14 3.29 -14.06 -8.61
C GLY A 14 3.65 -12.58 -8.64
N ALA A 15 3.90 -12.02 -9.83
CA ALA A 15 4.22 -10.61 -10.00
C ALA A 15 3.09 -9.68 -9.54
N VAL A 16 1.83 -10.09 -9.59
CA VAL A 16 0.68 -9.28 -9.15
C VAL A 16 0.15 -9.71 -7.78
N ALA A 17 0.09 -11.02 -7.51
CA ALA A 17 -0.46 -11.55 -6.27
C ALA A 17 0.37 -11.16 -5.05
N VAL A 18 1.71 -11.19 -5.16
CA VAL A 18 2.61 -10.82 -4.05
C VAL A 18 2.47 -9.32 -3.70
N PRO A 19 2.58 -8.38 -4.65
CA PRO A 19 2.32 -6.98 -4.33
C PRO A 19 0.91 -6.71 -3.84
N LEU A 20 -0.11 -7.38 -4.39
CA LEU A 20 -1.49 -7.20 -3.96
C LEU A 20 -1.70 -7.64 -2.51
N ALA A 21 -1.13 -8.77 -2.10
CA ALA A 21 -1.18 -9.23 -0.71
C ALA A 21 -0.50 -8.23 0.24
N LEU A 22 0.68 -7.74 -0.13
CA LEU A 22 1.41 -6.74 0.67
C LEU A 22 0.64 -5.42 0.75
N LEU A 23 0.10 -4.94 -0.37
CA LEU A 23 -0.75 -3.76 -0.42
C LEU A 23 -2.01 -3.93 0.41
N ALA A 24 -2.67 -5.09 0.36
CA ALA A 24 -3.85 -5.35 1.17
C ALA A 24 -3.53 -5.20 2.67
N ILE A 25 -2.43 -5.76 3.13
CA ILE A 25 -1.98 -5.63 4.53
C ILE A 25 -1.69 -4.16 4.87
N VAL A 26 -0.85 -3.47 4.09
CA VAL A 26 -0.42 -2.10 4.39
C VAL A 26 -1.59 -1.12 4.30
N THR A 27 -2.40 -1.23 3.26
CA THR A 27 -3.59 -0.37 3.09
C THR A 27 -4.64 -0.62 4.16
N TRP A 28 -4.81 -1.87 4.62
CA TRP A 28 -5.68 -2.17 5.76
C TRP A 28 -5.22 -1.44 7.03
N PHE A 29 -3.92 -1.46 7.35
CA PHE A 29 -3.42 -0.67 8.48
C PHE A 29 -3.64 0.84 8.25
N LEU A 30 -3.32 1.36 7.08
CA LEU A 30 -3.45 2.80 6.77
C LEU A 30 -4.91 3.29 6.76
N HIS A 31 -5.87 2.44 6.40
CA HIS A 31 -7.29 2.79 6.32
C HIS A 31 -7.86 3.31 7.65
N PHE A 32 -7.32 2.83 8.78
CA PHE A 32 -7.72 3.25 10.13
C PHE A 32 -7.19 4.62 10.54
N PHE A 33 -6.09 5.07 9.92
CA PHE A 33 -5.40 6.29 10.34
C PHE A 33 -5.57 7.46 9.36
N VAL A 34 -5.92 7.16 8.11
CA VAL A 34 -5.83 8.12 7.02
C VAL A 34 -7.19 8.74 6.68
N ALA A 35 -7.25 10.07 6.77
CA ALA A 35 -8.20 10.96 6.10
C ALA A 35 -9.70 10.63 6.31
N LEU A 36 -10.10 10.47 7.57
CA LEU A 36 -11.45 10.04 7.99
C LEU A 36 -12.58 11.02 7.66
N ARG A 37 -12.27 12.28 7.30
CA ARG A 37 -13.19 13.30 6.78
C ARG A 37 -12.90 13.74 5.34
N ALA A 38 -12.04 13.03 4.62
CA ALA A 38 -11.75 13.37 3.23
C ALA A 38 -12.73 12.66 2.29
N PRO A 39 -13.07 13.27 1.14
CA PRO A 39 -13.85 12.61 0.10
C PRO A 39 -13.27 11.23 -0.26
N PRO A 40 -14.11 10.26 -0.67
CA PRO A 40 -13.69 8.90 -0.97
C PRO A 40 -12.42 8.80 -1.83
N THR A 41 -12.32 9.62 -2.87
CA THR A 41 -11.14 9.72 -3.74
C THR A 41 -9.89 10.11 -2.97
N ALA A 42 -9.96 11.16 -2.15
CA ALA A 42 -8.81 11.61 -1.38
C ALA A 42 -8.40 10.58 -0.33
N ARG A 43 -9.37 9.96 0.36
CA ARG A 43 -9.10 8.92 1.36
C ARG A 43 -8.46 7.67 0.74
N ALA A 44 -8.95 7.23 -0.42
CA ALA A 44 -8.37 6.13 -1.18
C ALA A 44 -6.94 6.47 -1.63
N THR A 45 -6.71 7.67 -2.19
CA THR A 45 -5.38 8.12 -2.59
C THR A 45 -4.40 8.13 -1.42
N TRP A 46 -4.76 8.72 -0.29
CA TRP A 46 -3.89 8.80 0.88
C TRP A 46 -3.64 7.45 1.54
N THR A 47 -4.50 6.46 1.32
CA THR A 47 -4.29 5.08 1.82
C THR A 47 -3.38 4.31 0.87
N VAL A 48 -3.60 4.41 -0.43
CA VAL A 48 -2.97 3.56 -1.44
C VAL A 48 -1.61 4.08 -1.89
N VAL A 49 -1.43 5.40 -2.05
CA VAL A 49 -0.16 5.96 -2.53
C VAL A 49 1.00 5.68 -1.56
N PRO A 50 0.86 5.88 -0.24
CA PRO A 50 1.94 5.51 0.70
C PRO A 50 2.18 4.00 0.74
N ALA A 51 1.11 3.19 0.64
CA ALA A 51 1.24 1.74 0.58
C ALA A 51 2.00 1.29 -0.67
N PHE A 52 1.70 1.89 -1.83
CA PHE A 52 2.42 1.66 -3.08
C PHE A 52 3.91 1.96 -2.91
N VAL A 53 4.25 3.14 -2.38
CA VAL A 53 5.65 3.54 -2.20
C VAL A 53 6.38 2.56 -1.26
N ALA A 54 5.77 2.21 -0.12
CA ALA A 54 6.36 1.29 0.84
C ALA A 54 6.58 -0.11 0.23
N VAL A 55 5.57 -0.65 -0.45
CA VAL A 55 5.64 -1.98 -1.08
C VAL A 55 6.61 -1.98 -2.27
N ALA A 56 6.63 -0.92 -3.08
CA ALA A 56 7.55 -0.79 -4.21
C ALA A 56 9.01 -0.72 -3.73
N ILE A 57 9.31 0.05 -2.68
CA ILE A 57 10.66 0.11 -2.08
C ILE A 57 11.04 -1.26 -1.50
N LEU A 58 10.13 -1.91 -0.78
CA LEU A 58 10.36 -3.24 -0.20
C LEU A 58 10.69 -4.27 -1.29
N LEU A 59 9.91 -4.29 -2.37
CA LEU A 59 10.13 -5.24 -3.46
C LEU A 59 11.37 -4.89 -4.28
N ALA A 60 11.68 -3.60 -4.49
CA ALA A 60 12.90 -3.18 -5.17
C ALA A 60 14.17 -3.58 -4.40
N THR A 61 14.10 -3.66 -3.06
CA THR A 61 15.25 -4.03 -2.21
C THR A 61 15.39 -5.54 -2.00
N LEU A 62 14.29 -6.29 -1.93
CA LEU A 62 14.31 -7.73 -1.65
C LEU A 62 14.27 -8.61 -2.89
N ALA A 63 13.77 -8.11 -4.04
CA ALA A 63 13.64 -8.92 -5.24
C ALA A 63 14.99 -9.08 -5.95
N PRO A 64 15.25 -10.26 -6.56
CA PRO A 64 16.33 -10.43 -7.53
C PRO A 64 16.24 -9.39 -8.66
N PRO A 65 17.37 -8.80 -9.12
CA PRO A 65 17.36 -7.74 -10.14
C PRO A 65 16.63 -8.11 -11.43
N ASP A 66 16.71 -9.39 -11.84
CA ASP A 66 16.05 -9.95 -13.02
C ASP A 66 14.51 -9.98 -12.91
N ARG A 67 13.96 -9.87 -11.69
CA ARG A 67 12.52 -9.96 -11.39
C ARG A 67 11.94 -8.69 -10.79
N ALA A 68 12.78 -7.79 -10.31
CA ALA A 68 12.36 -6.55 -9.66
C ALA A 68 11.42 -5.71 -10.56
N TRP A 69 11.72 -5.61 -11.86
CA TRP A 69 10.88 -4.86 -12.81
C TRP A 69 9.46 -5.44 -12.92
N ALA A 70 9.31 -6.77 -12.95
CA ALA A 70 8.02 -7.43 -13.09
C ALA A 70 7.17 -7.23 -11.81
N LEU A 71 7.82 -7.34 -10.65
CA LEU A 71 7.17 -7.08 -9.35
C LEU A 71 6.78 -5.62 -9.19
N LEU A 72 7.59 -4.66 -9.66
CA LEU A 72 7.25 -3.24 -9.65
C LEU A 72 6.07 -2.92 -10.55
N LEU A 73 6.02 -3.47 -11.76
CA LEU A 73 4.85 -3.35 -12.65
C LEU A 73 3.60 -3.97 -12.02
N GLY A 74 3.72 -5.16 -11.43
CA GLY A 74 2.62 -5.79 -10.72
C GLY A 74 2.19 -5.00 -9.48
N THR A 75 3.09 -4.27 -8.83
CA THR A 75 2.78 -3.35 -7.72
C THR A 75 1.94 -2.17 -8.19
N ALA A 76 2.21 -1.62 -9.38
CA ALA A 76 1.38 -0.56 -9.97
C ALA A 76 -0.04 -1.06 -10.28
N VAL A 77 -0.17 -2.25 -10.90
CA VAL A 77 -1.47 -2.88 -11.19
C VAL A 77 -2.23 -3.17 -9.88
N ALA A 78 -1.56 -3.77 -8.90
CA ALA A 78 -2.15 -4.08 -7.61
C ALA A 78 -2.60 -2.82 -6.85
N SER A 79 -1.87 -1.70 -7.01
CA SER A 79 -2.24 -0.41 -6.41
C SER A 79 -3.50 0.17 -7.03
N LEU A 80 -3.67 0.03 -8.35
CA LEU A 80 -4.92 0.41 -9.01
C LEU A 80 -6.10 -0.41 -8.49
N VAL A 81 -5.93 -1.73 -8.35
CA VAL A 81 -6.96 -2.60 -7.76
C VAL A 81 -7.30 -2.19 -6.34
N ALA A 82 -6.29 -1.95 -5.49
CA ALA A 82 -6.49 -1.50 -4.12
C ALA A 82 -7.19 -0.13 -4.07
N PHE A 83 -6.84 0.80 -4.96
CA PHE A 83 -7.49 2.10 -5.06
C PHE A 83 -8.97 1.97 -5.40
N LEU A 84 -9.32 1.17 -6.41
CA LEU A 84 -10.71 0.96 -6.80
C LEU A 84 -11.52 0.29 -5.69
N TRP A 85 -10.94 -0.69 -4.98
CA TRP A 85 -11.55 -1.33 -3.82
C TRP A 85 -11.85 -0.30 -2.72
N TRP A 86 -10.81 0.39 -2.23
CA TRP A 86 -10.95 1.35 -1.13
C TRP A 86 -11.83 2.54 -1.51
N HIS A 87 -11.77 3.01 -2.75
CA HIS A 87 -12.66 4.05 -3.24
C HIS A 87 -14.13 3.61 -3.17
N SER A 88 -14.45 2.38 -3.60
CA SER A 88 -15.80 1.83 -3.49
C SER A 88 -16.27 1.70 -2.04
N GLU A 89 -15.39 1.20 -1.17
CA GLU A 89 -15.67 1.04 0.27
C GLU A 89 -15.93 2.40 0.93
N PHE A 90 -15.03 3.36 0.72
CA PHE A 90 -15.16 4.70 1.28
C PHE A 90 -16.36 5.45 0.71
N ARG A 91 -16.71 5.26 -0.56
CA ARG A 91 -17.92 5.87 -1.14
C ARG A 91 -19.19 5.34 -0.47
N THR A 92 -19.23 4.05 -0.14
CA THR A 92 -20.37 3.42 0.53
C THR A 92 -20.48 3.88 1.98
N ALA A 93 -19.35 4.10 2.66
CA ALA A 93 -19.29 4.62 4.02
C ALA A 93 -19.38 6.16 4.10
N TRP A 94 -19.31 6.86 2.97
CA TRP A 94 -19.32 8.33 2.95
C TRP A 94 -20.74 8.84 3.00
N ILE A 95 -21.13 9.33 4.18
CA ILE A 95 -22.29 10.21 4.32
C ILE A 95 -21.81 11.61 3.95
N GLU A 96 -22.35 12.13 2.85
CA GLU A 96 -22.07 13.48 2.38
C GLU A 96 -22.63 14.48 3.40
N SER A 97 -21.81 14.81 4.41
CA SER A 97 -22.02 15.90 5.37
C SER A 97 -23.50 16.19 5.65
N ALA A 98 -24.22 15.24 6.23
CA ALA A 98 -25.40 15.60 6.96
C ALA A 98 -24.92 16.35 8.20
N ASP A 99 -25.40 17.58 8.43
CA ASP A 99 -25.05 18.44 9.56
C ASP A 99 -25.31 17.81 10.95
N VAL A 100 -25.85 16.59 10.98
CA VAL A 100 -26.12 15.79 12.17
C VAL A 100 -25.66 14.35 11.89
N LEU A 101 -24.59 13.92 12.56
CA LEU A 101 -24.29 12.49 12.67
C LEU A 101 -25.45 11.82 13.41
N PRO A 102 -25.92 10.63 12.98
CA PRO A 102 -26.91 9.86 13.74
C PRO A 102 -26.43 9.67 15.19
N GLU A 103 -27.32 9.84 16.16
CA GLU A 103 -26.99 9.68 17.59
C GLU A 103 -26.29 8.33 17.82
N GLY A 104 -25.11 8.38 18.45
CA GLY A 104 -24.28 7.19 18.74
C GLY A 104 -23.19 6.88 17.71
N VAL A 105 -23.07 7.63 16.62
CA VAL A 105 -21.97 7.48 15.65
C VAL A 105 -20.81 8.39 16.03
N GLU A 106 -19.82 7.84 16.74
CA GLU A 106 -18.55 8.53 17.00
C GLU A 106 -17.73 8.60 15.71
N LEU A 107 -17.27 9.81 15.35
CA LEU A 107 -16.26 9.97 14.31
C LEU A 107 -14.99 9.27 14.73
N ALA A 108 -14.55 8.28 13.94
CA ALA A 108 -13.25 7.70 14.12
C ALA A 108 -12.17 8.80 13.97
N ASN A 109 -11.55 9.12 15.10
CA ASN A 109 -10.20 9.65 15.30
C ASN A 109 -9.74 10.84 14.40
N ASP A 110 -9.86 12.07 14.91
CA ASP A 110 -9.42 13.32 14.24
C ASP A 110 -7.89 13.47 14.07
N ASN A 111 -7.08 12.55 14.60
CA ASN A 111 -5.64 12.79 14.80
C ASN A 111 -4.73 12.14 13.73
N TRP A 112 -5.00 12.42 12.46
CA TRP A 112 -4.24 11.95 11.27
C TRP A 112 -2.73 12.22 11.33
N ARG A 113 -2.30 13.21 12.13
CA ARG A 113 -0.89 13.57 12.35
C ARG A 113 -0.11 12.45 13.01
N ALA A 114 -0.72 11.70 13.94
CA ALA A 114 -0.07 10.55 14.59
C ALA A 114 0.20 9.41 13.60
N GLY A 115 -0.75 9.16 12.67
CA GLY A 115 -0.58 8.17 11.60
C GLY A 115 0.53 8.54 10.62
N LEU A 116 0.63 9.82 10.24
CA LEU A 116 1.70 10.31 9.37
C LEU A 116 3.08 10.16 10.04
N ILE A 117 3.20 10.47 11.33
CA ILE A 117 4.45 10.30 12.10
C ILE A 117 4.86 8.83 12.13
N LEU A 118 3.91 7.92 12.35
CA LEU A 118 4.17 6.49 12.42
C LEU A 118 4.59 5.93 11.05
N ALA A 119 3.94 6.37 9.97
CA ALA A 119 4.31 6.00 8.60
C ALA A 119 5.73 6.49 8.23
N ILE A 120 6.06 7.76 8.55
CA ILE A 120 7.40 8.30 8.36
C ILE A 120 8.43 7.51 9.18
N GLY A 121 8.09 7.16 10.42
CA GLY A 121 8.96 6.35 11.29
C GLY A 121 9.25 4.97 10.73
N VAL A 122 8.24 4.27 10.21
CA VAL A 122 8.40 2.94 9.59
C VAL A 122 9.24 3.03 8.31
N ILE A 123 8.97 4.02 7.44
CA ILE A 123 9.77 4.25 6.23
C ILE A 123 11.22 4.54 6.61
N GLY A 124 11.45 5.40 7.61
CA GLY A 124 12.80 5.70 8.12
C GLY A 124 13.52 4.45 8.63
N LEU A 125 12.85 3.59 9.40
CA LEU A 125 13.40 2.32 9.89
C LEU A 125 13.78 1.36 8.75
N LEU A 126 12.95 1.25 7.72
CA LEU A 126 13.23 0.42 6.55
C LEU A 126 14.41 0.95 5.75
N LEU A 127 14.52 2.27 5.58
CA LEU A 127 15.67 2.91 4.93
C LEU A 127 16.95 2.68 5.72
N ILE A 128 16.93 2.83 7.05
CA ILE A 128 18.07 2.56 7.93
C ILE A 128 18.51 1.10 7.79
N ARG A 129 17.56 0.17 7.81
CA ARG A 129 17.85 -1.26 7.65
C ARG A 129 18.44 -1.58 6.27
N GLY A 130 17.90 -1.01 5.21
CA GLY A 130 18.43 -1.16 3.85
C GLY A 130 19.85 -0.61 3.73
N LEU A 131 20.12 0.57 4.32
CA LEU A 131 21.44 1.15 4.39
C LEU A 131 22.42 0.23 5.14
N TYR A 132 22.00 -0.31 6.28
CA TYR A 132 22.80 -1.23 7.07
C TYR A 132 23.15 -2.49 6.28
N GLN A 133 22.20 -3.06 5.52
CA GLN A 133 22.47 -4.21 4.65
C GLN A 133 23.47 -3.88 3.55
N MET A 134 23.35 -2.71 2.91
CA MET A 134 24.31 -2.28 1.89
C MET A 134 25.74 -2.13 2.45
N VAL A 135 25.88 -1.58 3.66
CA VAL A 135 27.17 -1.49 4.36
C VAL A 135 27.68 -2.87 4.74
N ALA A 136 26.84 -3.74 5.29
CA ALA A 136 27.21 -5.09 5.69
C ALA A 136 27.64 -5.98 4.50
N GLU A 137 27.07 -5.73 3.31
CA GLU A 137 27.45 -6.40 2.06
C GLU A 137 28.67 -5.78 1.37
N GLY A 138 29.27 -4.72 1.92
CA GLY A 138 30.44 -4.04 1.33
C GLY A 138 30.15 -3.32 0.01
N ARG A 139 28.88 -2.93 -0.22
CA ARG A 139 28.43 -2.21 -1.41
C ARG A 139 28.53 -0.68 -1.27
N LEU A 140 28.96 -0.21 -0.10
CA LEU A 140 29.21 1.18 0.28
C LEU A 140 30.57 1.28 0.99
#